data_AF-A0A8E0RSZ3-F1
#
_entry.id   AF-A0A8E0RSZ3-F1
#
_cell.length_a   1.000
_cell.length_b   1.000
_cell.length_c   1.000
_cell.angle_alpha   90.00
_cell.angle_beta   90.00
_cell.angle_gamma   90.00
#
_symmetry.space_group_name_H-M   'P 1'
#
loop_
_entity.id
_entity.type
_entity.pdbx_description
1 polymer ?
#
loop_
_entity_poly.entity_id
_entity_poly.type
_entity_poly.pdbx_seq_one_letter_code
_entity_poly.pdbx_strand_id
1 'polypeptide(L)' 'MENVILLTLFTSPDGLRNVLTRNPALRIVTSEVHPVVPTHFGQRYFGTS' A
#
# COMPACT_ATOMS: atom_id res chain seq x y z
N MET A 1 17.70 1.72 -1.33
CA MET A 1 16.48 2.15 -0.63
C MET A 1 16.59 1.93 0.88
N GLU A 2 17.73 2.22 1.51
CA GLU A 2 17.92 1.86 2.94
C GLU A 2 17.26 2.84 3.93
N ASN A 3 16.65 3.93 3.46
CA ASN A 3 16.02 4.95 4.30
C ASN A 3 14.67 5.42 3.73
N VAL A 4 13.95 4.53 3.05
CA VAL A 4 12.63 4.83 2.48
C VAL A 4 11.57 4.10 3.28
N ILE A 5 10.50 4.81 3.63
CA ILE A 5 9.30 4.23 4.25
C ILE A 5 8.14 4.44 3.27
N LEU A 6 7.50 3.34 2.87
CA LEU A 6 6.22 3.38 2.16
C LEU A 6 5.09 3.38 3.19
N LEU A 7 4.48 4.54 3.39
CA LEU A 7 3.27 4.69 4.19
C LEU A 7 2.04 4.59 3.28
N THR A 8 1.12 3.68 3.59
CA THR A 8 -0.16 3.51 2.89
C THR A 8 -1.28 3.25 3.89
N LEU A 9 -2.54 3.44 3.49
CA LEU A 9 -3.69 3.11 4.34
C LEU A 9 -4.01 1.62 4.28
N PHE A 10 -3.92 1.03 3.09
CA PHE A 10 -4.29 -0.34 2.83
C PHE A 10 -3.37 -0.97 1.78
N THR A 11 -3.29 -2.30 1.81
CA THR A 11 -2.58 -3.10 0.81
C THR A 11 -3.17 -4.52 0.75
N SER A 12 -2.90 -5.23 -0.34
CA SER A 12 -3.13 -6.67 -0.42
C SER A 12 -1.89 -7.46 0.01
N PRO A 13 -2.05 -8.74 0.44
CA PRO A 13 -0.92 -9.61 0.73
C PRO A 13 0.03 -9.77 -0.46
N ASP A 14 -0.50 -9.88 -1.67
CA ASP A 14 0.32 -10.02 -2.88
C ASP A 14 1.04 -8.72 -3.25
N GLY A 15 0.42 -7.56 -2.98
CA GLY A 15 1.08 -6.26 -3.10
C GLY A 15 2.31 -6.16 -2.19
N LEU A 16 2.18 -6.57 -0.92
CA LEU A 16 3.30 -6.61 0.03
C LEU A 16 4.42 -7.51 -0.46
N ARG A 17 4.10 -8.75 -0.87
CA ARG A 17 5.09 -9.71 -1.39
C ARG A 17 5.84 -9.13 -2.59
N ASN A 18 5.12 -8.61 -3.58
CA ASN A 18 5.73 -8.08 -4.79
C ASN A 18 6.69 -6.92 -4.51
N VAL A 19 6.30 -6.01 -3.61
CA VAL A 19 7.11 -4.83 -3.27
C VAL A 19 8.36 -5.23 -2.47
N LEU A 20 8.20 -6.08 -1.45
CA LEU A 20 9.28 -6.50 -0.56
C LEU A 20 10.25 -7.47 -1.23
N THR A 21 9.79 -8.35 -2.14
CA THR A 21 10.68 -9.20 -2.94
C THR A 21 11.58 -8.37 -3.86
N ARG A 22 11.07 -7.27 -4.42
CA ARG A 22 11.86 -6.38 -5.28
C ARG A 22 12.75 -5.42 -4.49
N ASN A 23 12.33 -5.04 -3.28
CA ASN A 23 13.03 -4.07 -2.45
C ASN A 23 13.07 -4.54 -0.99
N PRO A 24 13.94 -5.51 -0.65
CA PRO A 24 13.95 -6.11 0.69
C PRO A 24 14.28 -5.13 1.82
N ALA A 25 14.98 -4.04 1.52
CA ALA A 25 15.33 -2.98 2.47
C ALA A 25 14.21 -1.94 2.70
N LEU A 26 13.12 -1.97 1.91
CA LEU A 26 12.02 -1.01 2.04
C LEU A 26 11.18 -1.35 3.28
N ARG A 27 10.93 -0.35 4.13
CA ARG A 27 9.98 -0.48 5.24
C ARG A 27 8.59 -0.06 4.79
N ILE A 28 7.59 -0.89 5.04
CA ILE A 28 6.18 -0.58 4.75
C ILE A 28 5.44 -0.37 6.07
N VAL A 29 4.66 0.69 6.16
CA VAL A 29 3.72 0.95 7.25
C VAL A 29 2.32 1.07 6.62
N THR A 30 1.39 0.23 7.08
CA THR A 30 0.02 0.19 6.57
C THR A 30 -0.96 0.07 7.73
N SER A 31 -2.15 0.67 7.61
CA SER A 31 -3.22 0.51 8.60
C SER A 31 -3.92 -0.83 8.45
N GLU A 32 -4.16 -1.27 7.21
CA GLU A 32 -4.92 -2.48 6.92
C GLU A 32 -4.23 -3.36 5.86
N VAL A 33 -4.44 -4.67 5.97
CA VAL A 33 -4.07 -5.65 4.95
C VAL A 33 -5.33 -6.46 4.62
N HIS A 34 -5.79 -6.37 3.38
CA HIS A 34 -7.05 -7.00 2.96
C HIS A 34 -6.92 -7.58 1.54
N PRO A 35 -7.54 -8.73 1.21
CA PRO A 35 -7.43 -9.34 -0.12
C PRO A 35 -7.88 -8.43 -1.28
N VAL A 36 -8.85 -7.55 -1.01
CA VAL A 36 -9.38 -6.58 -1.98
C VAL A 36 -9.13 -5.17 -1.47
N VAL A 37 -8.48 -4.35 -2.31
CA VAL A 37 -8.10 -2.97 -2.00
C VAL A 37 -9.15 -1.99 -2.55
N PRO A 38 -9.53 -0.92 -1.82
CA PRO A 38 -10.51 0.05 -2.30
C PRO A 38 -10.00 0.84 -3.53
N THR A 39 -10.54 0.53 -4.71
CA THR A 39 -10.19 1.24 -5.97
C THR A 39 -10.83 2.63 -6.07
N HIS A 40 -11.87 2.89 -5.28
CA HIS A 40 -12.63 4.14 -5.27
C HIS A 40 -12.16 5.14 -4.19
N PHE A 41 -10.99 4.90 -3.57
CA PHE A 41 -10.49 5.76 -2.49
C PHE A 41 -10.34 7.21 -2.95
N GLY A 42 -9.71 7.45 -4.10
CA GLY A 42 -9.51 8.81 -4.61
C GLY A 42 -10.84 9.54 -4.83
N GLN A 43 -11.80 8.87 -5.49
CA GLN A 43 -13.15 9.41 -5.71
C GLN A 43 -13.83 9.81 -4.40
N ARG A 44 -13.83 8.93 -3.38
CA ARG A 44 -14.46 9.22 -2.08
C ARG A 44 -13.70 10.26 -1.26
N TYR A 45 -12.38 10.22 -1.28
CA TYR A 45 -11.55 11.12 -0.50
C TYR A 45 -11.63 12.55 -1.02
N PHE A 46 -11.61 12.73 -2.35
CA PHE A 46 -11.69 14.05 -2.99
C PHE A 46 -13.12 14.49 -3.32
N GLY A 47 -14.11 13.62 -3.18
CA GLY A 47 -15.51 13.92 -3.52
C GLY A 47 -15.76 14.06 -5.02
N THR A 48 -14.99 13.35 -5.85
CA THR A 48 -15.07 13.40 -7.31
C THR A 48 -15.67 12.12 -7.89
N SER A 49 -16.31 12.20 -9.06
CA SER A 49 -16.81 11.05 -9.83
C SER A 49 -15.89 10.74 -11.00
#